data_AF-A0AAV9CPJ1-F1
#
_entry.id   AF-A0AAV9CPJ1-F1
#
_cell.length_a   1.000
_cell.length_b   1.000
_cell.length_c   1.000
_cell.angle_alpha   90.00
_cell.angle_beta   90.00
_cell.angle_gamma   90.00
#
_symmetry.space_group_name_H-M   'P 1'
#
loop_
_entity.id
_entity.type
_entity.pdbx_description
1 polymer ?
#
loop_
_entity_poly.entity_id
_entity_poly.type
_entity_poly.pdbx_seq_one_letter_code
_entity_poly.pdbx_strand_id
1 'polypeptide(L)'
;MRRSNARSPSIDPPIMDSLKNQLRPSPLSAARFDLLSRISPSNKQRSRGDLWISAAVAFAATIAAFLLFAALVARGWTSSDEEGYWIVIDGGSTGTRIHVYRFRRGALLPVVDFGEGGQSAATMKVHPGLSSYADRPERAGESLVELLEFGKGRVPRERWADTEVRLMATAGLRLLDRRVQERVLTSCRRVLRASGFRFQDDWASVISGADEGMYAWVAANYALGTLGGDPRQTTGIIELGGASAQVTFVSGEPLPPEFSRLLTFGENTYTLYSHSFLHFGQNVAHESLRDLLISRGRKLSSESVQREMLSDPCTPRGYSHGPSKISDAGSDANIEHVPTIHATGNFSECRSAALMLLQKEKGSKYALNS
;
A
#
# COMPACT_ATOMS: atom_id res chain seq x y z
N MET A 1 4.99 -44.63 -49.89
CA MET A 1 3.94 -45.66 -49.83
C MET A 1 2.57 -44.99 -49.71
N ARG A 2 1.63 -45.38 -50.60
CA ARG A 2 0.15 -45.20 -50.67
C ARG A 2 -0.51 -44.12 -49.75
N ARG A 3 -1.16 -43.04 -50.25
CA ARG A 3 -2.51 -42.90 -50.89
C ARG A 3 -3.62 -43.63 -50.10
N SER A 4 -4.83 -43.12 -49.81
CA SER A 4 -5.62 -41.98 -50.34
C SER A 4 -7.05 -42.03 -49.73
N ASN A 5 -7.76 -40.89 -49.57
CA ASN A 5 -9.10 -40.52 -50.11
C ASN A 5 -9.99 -39.91 -48.99
N ALA A 6 -10.93 -38.98 -49.19
CA ALA A 6 -11.41 -38.10 -50.27
C ALA A 6 -12.43 -37.12 -49.62
N ARG A 7 -12.36 -35.80 -49.83
CA ARG A 7 -13.10 -34.92 -50.79
C ARG A 7 -14.58 -34.59 -50.45
N SER A 8 -14.83 -33.28 -50.28
CA SER A 8 -16.08 -32.46 -50.36
C SER A 8 -16.59 -32.34 -51.84
N PRO A 9 -17.71 -31.65 -52.25
CA PRO A 9 -18.36 -30.44 -51.68
C PRO A 9 -19.90 -30.16 -51.92
N SER A 10 -20.36 -29.02 -51.35
CA SER A 10 -21.42 -28.03 -51.73
C SER A 10 -22.91 -28.40 -51.87
N ILE A 11 -23.80 -27.58 -51.26
CA ILE A 11 -25.01 -26.91 -51.84
C ILE A 11 -25.59 -25.92 -50.80
N ASP A 12 -26.14 -24.81 -51.30
CA ASP A 12 -26.55 -23.54 -50.67
C ASP A 12 -27.59 -23.56 -49.52
N PRO A 13 -27.68 -22.50 -48.69
CA PRO A 13 -28.76 -22.30 -47.72
C PRO A 13 -29.99 -21.57 -48.32
N PRO A 14 -31.23 -21.86 -47.88
CA PRO A 14 -32.43 -21.21 -48.40
C PRO A 14 -32.85 -19.95 -47.62
N ILE A 15 -33.15 -18.91 -48.41
CA ILE A 15 -34.40 -18.13 -48.45
C ILE A 15 -34.88 -17.46 -47.14
N MET A 16 -34.72 -16.12 -47.10
CA MET A 16 -35.54 -15.20 -46.31
C MET A 16 -36.82 -14.85 -47.07
N ASP A 17 -37.97 -15.09 -46.44
CA ASP A 17 -39.29 -14.73 -46.96
C ASP A 17 -39.63 -13.25 -46.74
N SER A 18 -40.03 -12.59 -47.82
CA SER A 18 -40.60 -11.25 -47.83
C SER A 18 -42.12 -11.32 -47.66
N LEU A 19 -42.65 -10.73 -46.59
CA LEU A 19 -44.08 -10.52 -46.40
C LEU A 19 -44.60 -9.42 -47.34
N LYS A 20 -45.25 -9.84 -48.44
CA LYS A 20 -46.22 -9.05 -49.20
C LYS A 20 -47.58 -9.73 -49.08
N ASN A 21 -48.51 -9.13 -48.33
CA ASN A 21 -49.93 -9.47 -48.43
C ASN A 21 -50.66 -8.39 -49.22
N GLN A 22 -51.09 -8.81 -50.41
CA GLN A 22 -52.08 -8.19 -51.27
C GLN A 22 -53.48 -8.53 -50.74
N LEU A 23 -54.37 -7.54 -50.65
CA LEU A 23 -55.81 -7.75 -50.53
C LEU A 23 -56.52 -7.01 -51.67
N ARG A 24 -57.34 -7.78 -52.39
CA ARG A 24 -58.15 -7.39 -53.56
C ARG A 24 -59.29 -6.41 -53.22
N PRO A 25 -59.85 -5.72 -54.23
CA PRO A 25 -60.93 -4.73 -54.07
C PRO A 25 -62.34 -5.25 -54.40
N SER A 26 -63.34 -4.39 -54.07
CA SER A 26 -64.69 -4.17 -54.68
C SER A 26 -65.91 -4.60 -53.83
N PRO A 27 -67.12 -4.02 -54.00
CA PRO A 27 -67.50 -2.65 -54.41
C PRO A 27 -68.73 -2.03 -53.65
N LEU A 28 -69.06 -0.78 -54.03
CA LEU A 28 -70.38 -0.09 -54.00
C LEU A 28 -71.05 0.31 -52.67
N SER A 29 -71.19 1.63 -52.45
CA SER A 29 -72.51 2.29 -52.45
C SER A 29 -72.38 3.80 -52.19
N ALA A 30 -73.15 4.58 -52.94
CA ALA A 30 -73.22 6.03 -52.92
C ALA A 30 -74.07 6.57 -51.76
N ALA A 31 -73.69 7.72 -51.22
CA ALA A 31 -74.64 8.73 -50.75
C ALA A 31 -73.98 10.12 -50.80
N ARG A 32 -74.45 10.94 -51.75
CA ARG A 32 -74.28 12.40 -51.73
C ARG A 32 -75.12 12.98 -50.60
N PHE A 33 -74.55 13.89 -49.83
CA PHE A 33 -75.30 15.00 -49.24
C PHE A 33 -74.42 16.25 -49.28
N ASP A 34 -74.82 17.19 -50.14
CA ASP A 34 -74.38 18.57 -50.11
C ASP A 34 -74.81 19.22 -48.80
N LEU A 35 -73.87 19.85 -48.08
CA LEU A 35 -74.20 20.93 -47.17
C LEU A 35 -73.08 21.98 -47.20
N LEU A 36 -73.24 22.94 -48.12
CA LEU A 36 -72.53 24.21 -48.08
C LEU A 36 -73.09 25.05 -46.92
N SER A 37 -72.26 25.29 -45.90
CA SER A 37 -72.44 26.44 -45.00
C SER A 37 -71.09 27.04 -44.61
N ARG A 38 -70.77 28.13 -45.30
CA ARG A 38 -69.98 29.31 -44.89
C ARG A 38 -69.04 29.13 -43.69
N ILE A 39 -67.75 29.00 -43.98
CA ILE A 39 -66.68 29.53 -43.11
C ILE A 39 -65.91 30.57 -43.93
N SER A 40 -66.05 31.82 -43.51
CA SER A 40 -65.30 32.96 -44.05
C SER A 40 -63.85 32.85 -43.56
N PRO A 41 -62.82 32.81 -44.42
CA PRO A 41 -61.45 32.93 -43.95
C PRO A 41 -61.21 34.42 -43.64
N SER A 42 -61.08 34.78 -42.36
CA SER A 42 -60.52 36.09 -42.01
C SER A 42 -59.05 36.09 -42.43
N ASN A 43 -58.78 36.71 -43.57
CA ASN A 43 -57.45 36.91 -44.09
C ASN A 43 -56.72 37.96 -43.23
N LYS A 44 -56.16 37.54 -42.08
CA LYS A 44 -55.11 38.33 -41.43
C LYS A 44 -53.83 38.09 -42.21
N GLN A 45 -53.48 39.02 -43.09
CA GLN A 45 -52.12 39.19 -43.59
C GLN A 45 -51.19 39.33 -42.38
N ARG A 46 -50.60 38.22 -41.94
CA ARG A 46 -49.43 38.26 -41.07
C ARG A 46 -48.32 38.86 -41.92
N SER A 47 -47.85 40.04 -41.54
CA SER A 47 -46.80 40.72 -42.28
C SER A 47 -45.56 39.82 -42.29
N ARG A 48 -44.77 39.83 -43.38
CA ARG A 48 -43.51 39.07 -43.42
C ARG A 48 -42.62 39.37 -42.21
N GLY A 49 -42.73 40.59 -41.63
CA GLY A 49 -42.05 41.00 -40.40
C GLY A 49 -42.42 40.19 -39.16
N ASP A 50 -43.68 39.81 -38.98
CA ASP A 50 -44.12 39.03 -37.81
C ASP A 50 -43.52 37.61 -37.81
N LEU A 51 -43.29 37.06 -39.01
CA LEU A 51 -42.68 35.75 -39.17
C LEU A 51 -41.19 35.79 -38.80
N TRP A 52 -40.46 36.83 -39.21
CA TRP A 52 -39.06 37.03 -38.84
C TRP A 52 -38.86 37.27 -37.34
N ILE A 53 -39.77 38.02 -36.70
CA ILE A 53 -39.73 38.24 -35.24
C ILE A 53 -39.97 36.92 -34.51
N SER A 54 -40.96 36.12 -34.92
CA SER A 54 -41.22 34.82 -34.29
C SER A 54 -40.06 33.83 -34.46
N ALA A 55 -39.40 33.83 -35.62
CA ALA A 55 -38.21 33.01 -35.87
C ALA A 55 -37.01 33.47 -35.02
N ALA A 56 -36.81 34.77 -34.88
CA ALA A 56 -35.75 35.34 -34.04
C ALA A 56 -35.96 35.03 -32.55
N VAL A 57 -37.20 35.11 -32.05
CA VAL A 57 -37.55 34.74 -30.67
C VAL A 57 -37.36 33.25 -30.42
N ALA A 58 -37.78 32.39 -31.35
CA ALA A 58 -37.55 30.95 -31.24
C ALA A 58 -36.05 30.61 -31.25
N PHE A 59 -35.27 31.24 -32.12
CA PHE A 59 -33.83 31.07 -32.18
C PHE A 59 -33.15 31.53 -30.88
N ALA A 60 -33.51 32.70 -30.36
CA ALA A 60 -33.01 33.20 -29.08
C ALA A 60 -33.36 32.26 -27.91
N ALA A 61 -34.59 31.72 -27.89
CA ALA A 61 -35.02 30.76 -26.87
C ALA A 61 -34.23 29.43 -26.95
N THR A 62 -33.92 28.93 -28.15
CA THR A 62 -33.08 27.74 -28.32
C THR A 62 -31.65 27.97 -27.88
N ILE A 63 -31.07 29.14 -28.16
CA ILE A 63 -29.75 29.53 -27.66
C ILE A 63 -29.77 29.62 -26.14
N ALA A 64 -30.78 30.28 -25.56
CA ALA A 64 -30.90 30.38 -24.11
C ALA A 64 -31.02 29.01 -23.45
N ALA A 65 -31.85 28.11 -24.00
CA ALA A 65 -31.99 26.74 -23.51
C ALA A 65 -30.69 25.93 -23.65
N PHE A 66 -29.97 26.09 -24.76
CA PHE A 66 -28.66 25.46 -24.96
C PHE A 66 -27.62 25.99 -23.97
N LEU A 67 -27.57 27.31 -23.73
CA LEU A 67 -26.68 27.92 -22.75
C LEU A 67 -27.04 27.49 -21.31
N LEU A 68 -28.32 27.35 -20.99
CA LEU A 68 -28.79 26.85 -19.69
C LEU A 68 -28.44 25.38 -19.51
N PHE A 69 -28.64 24.55 -20.54
CA PHE A 69 -28.22 23.16 -20.55
C PHE A 69 -26.69 23.04 -20.45
N ALA A 70 -25.93 23.83 -21.20
CA ALA A 70 -24.47 23.87 -21.12
C ALA A 70 -24.00 24.34 -19.74
N ALA A 71 -24.68 25.30 -19.10
CA ALA A 71 -24.38 25.74 -17.74
C ALA A 71 -24.75 24.69 -16.69
N LEU A 72 -25.84 23.93 -16.88
CA LEU A 72 -26.22 22.82 -16.02
C LEU A 72 -25.27 21.63 -16.17
N VAL A 73 -24.85 21.32 -17.40
CA VAL A 73 -23.82 20.31 -17.70
C VAL A 73 -22.49 20.77 -17.14
N ALA A 74 -22.08 22.03 -17.31
CA ALA A 74 -20.85 22.59 -16.73
C ALA A 74 -20.88 22.62 -15.20
N ARG A 75 -22.05 22.82 -14.58
CA ARG A 75 -22.25 22.69 -13.12
C ARG A 75 -22.25 21.24 -12.65
N GLY A 76 -22.70 20.29 -13.47
CA GLY A 76 -22.53 18.85 -13.23
C GLY A 76 -21.12 18.33 -13.55
N TRP A 77 -20.36 19.10 -14.34
CA TRP A 77 -18.96 18.91 -14.71
C TRP A 77 -18.00 19.77 -13.90
N THR A 78 -18.44 20.39 -12.80
CA THR A 78 -17.48 20.66 -11.73
C THR A 78 -17.06 19.29 -11.25
N SER A 79 -15.94 18.78 -11.76
CA SER A 79 -15.30 17.60 -11.24
C SER A 79 -15.21 17.82 -9.74
N SER A 80 -16.04 17.12 -8.97
CA SER A 80 -15.73 16.94 -7.57
C SER A 80 -14.32 16.36 -7.60
N ASP A 81 -13.37 17.14 -7.14
CA ASP A 81 -12.02 16.70 -6.83
C ASP A 81 -12.23 15.54 -5.85
N GLU A 82 -12.34 14.30 -6.34
CA GLU A 82 -12.81 13.19 -5.52
C GLU A 82 -11.70 12.85 -4.55
N GLU A 83 -11.75 13.50 -3.38
CA GLU A 83 -10.84 13.27 -2.28
C GLU A 83 -11.10 11.87 -1.70
N GLY A 84 -10.03 11.09 -1.60
CA GLY A 84 -10.04 9.76 -1.02
C GLY A 84 -9.05 9.64 0.14
N TYR A 85 -9.14 8.51 0.85
CA TYR A 85 -8.30 8.22 2.00
C TYR A 85 -7.73 6.80 1.93
N TRP A 86 -6.50 6.64 2.43
CA TRP A 86 -5.87 5.35 2.67
C TRP A 86 -5.33 5.30 4.09
N ILE A 87 -5.44 4.13 4.72
CA ILE A 87 -4.87 3.85 6.03
C ILE A 87 -3.86 2.73 5.90
N VAL A 88 -2.64 2.99 6.35
CA VAL A 88 -1.58 1.99 6.45
C VAL A 88 -1.18 1.85 7.91
N ILE A 89 -1.18 0.62 8.41
CA ILE A 89 -0.70 0.27 9.74
C ILE A 89 0.64 -0.45 9.59
N ASP A 90 1.71 0.17 10.05
CA ASP A 90 3.07 -0.38 10.12
C ASP A 90 3.23 -1.19 11.43
N GLY A 91 3.34 -2.51 11.29
CA GLY A 91 3.59 -3.45 12.37
C GLY A 91 5.08 -3.61 12.67
N GLY A 92 5.72 -2.56 13.16
CA GLY A 92 7.14 -2.53 13.52
C GLY A 92 7.50 -3.38 14.75
N SER A 93 8.80 -3.67 14.90
CA SER A 93 9.31 -4.50 16.01
C SER A 93 9.19 -3.86 17.39
N THR A 94 9.30 -2.53 17.48
CA THR A 94 9.23 -1.79 18.76
C THR A 94 7.85 -1.24 19.09
N GLY A 95 6.98 -1.13 18.10
CA GLY A 95 5.67 -0.51 18.22
C GLY A 95 4.96 -0.50 16.87
N THR A 96 3.66 -0.23 16.91
CA THR A 96 2.78 -0.24 15.75
C THR A 96 2.32 1.18 15.46
N ARG A 97 2.35 1.59 14.19
CA ARG A 97 1.98 2.95 13.77
C ARG A 97 0.83 2.91 12.78
N ILE A 98 -0.08 3.87 12.89
CA ILE A 98 -1.06 4.16 11.86
C ILE A 98 -0.64 5.40 11.08
N HIS A 99 -0.88 5.36 9.77
CA HIS A 99 -0.73 6.48 8.85
C HIS A 99 -2.04 6.65 8.10
N VAL A 100 -2.63 7.84 8.17
CA VAL A 100 -3.82 8.21 7.40
C VAL A 100 -3.38 9.19 6.31
N TYR A 101 -3.55 8.78 5.06
CA TYR A 101 -3.23 9.57 3.88
C TYR A 101 -4.52 10.08 3.25
N ARG A 102 -4.60 11.39 3.06
CA ARG A 102 -5.58 12.01 2.15
C ARG A 102 -4.96 12.08 0.77
N PHE A 103 -5.73 11.77 -0.27
CA PHE A 103 -5.29 11.95 -1.65
C PHE A 103 -6.39 12.57 -2.50
N ARG A 104 -5.99 13.27 -3.55
CA ARG A 104 -6.91 13.73 -4.60
C ARG A 104 -6.68 12.89 -5.86
N ARG A 105 -7.74 12.62 -6.62
CA ARG A 105 -7.59 11.99 -7.93
C ARG A 105 -6.91 12.98 -8.88
N GLY A 106 -5.63 12.75 -9.16
CA GLY A 106 -4.91 13.47 -10.22
C GLY A 106 -5.30 12.96 -11.61
N ALA A 107 -4.84 13.66 -12.65
CA ALA A 107 -5.14 13.35 -14.05
C ALA A 107 -4.63 11.96 -14.51
N LEU A 108 -3.56 11.45 -13.88
CA LEU A 108 -2.94 10.16 -14.22
C LEU A 108 -2.80 9.23 -13.01
N LEU A 109 -2.45 9.78 -11.83
CA LEU A 109 -2.29 9.02 -10.59
C LEU A 109 -2.84 9.83 -9.40
N PRO A 110 -3.27 9.16 -8.31
CA PRO A 110 -3.59 9.83 -7.06
C PRO A 110 -2.42 10.65 -6.54
N VAL A 111 -2.69 11.88 -6.10
CA VAL A 111 -1.69 12.76 -5.47
C VAL A 111 -1.98 12.78 -3.97
N VAL A 112 -0.99 12.38 -3.18
CA VAL A 112 -1.09 12.42 -1.72
C VAL A 112 -1.02 13.89 -1.28
N ASP A 113 -2.04 14.30 -0.54
CA ASP A 113 -2.10 15.63 0.04
C ASP A 113 -1.41 15.61 1.41
N PHE A 114 -0.17 16.10 1.44
CA PHE A 114 0.58 16.26 2.69
C PHE A 114 0.23 17.55 3.46
N GLY A 115 -0.60 18.43 2.88
CA GLY A 115 -0.94 19.74 3.46
C GLY A 115 0.22 20.73 3.46
N GLU A 116 -0.07 21.99 3.77
CA GLU A 116 0.98 22.98 4.04
C GLU A 116 1.77 22.56 5.30
N GLY A 117 3.09 22.46 5.17
CA GLY A 117 3.98 22.06 6.26
C GLY A 117 3.91 20.59 6.68
N GLY A 118 3.35 19.69 5.87
CA GLY A 118 3.31 18.24 6.16
C GLY A 118 2.22 17.81 7.16
N GLN A 119 1.30 18.71 7.52
CA GLN A 119 0.33 18.51 8.60
C GLN A 119 -0.86 17.61 8.23
N SER A 120 -1.06 17.26 6.95
CA SER A 120 -2.20 16.41 6.53
C SER A 120 -1.93 14.90 6.68
N ALA A 121 -0.68 14.47 6.85
CA ALA A 121 -0.36 13.07 7.14
C ALA A 121 -0.50 12.80 8.65
N ALA A 122 -1.67 12.32 9.06
CA ALA A 122 -1.94 12.02 10.45
C ALA A 122 -1.29 10.68 10.85
N THR A 123 -0.42 10.70 11.86
CA THR A 123 0.19 9.48 12.39
C THR A 123 0.06 9.38 13.91
N MET A 124 -0.05 8.15 14.40
CA MET A 124 -0.03 7.80 15.82
C MET A 124 0.74 6.48 15.98
N LYS A 125 1.43 6.34 17.11
CA LYS A 125 2.18 5.13 17.47
C LYS A 125 1.71 4.58 18.82
N VAL A 126 1.57 3.27 18.90
CA VAL A 126 1.37 2.53 20.16
C VAL A 126 2.56 1.60 20.43
N HIS A 127 2.70 1.23 21.71
CA HIS A 127 3.71 0.30 22.20
C HIS A 127 3.03 -0.75 23.11
N PRO A 128 3.54 -1.99 23.17
CA PRO A 128 4.68 -2.54 22.42
C PRO A 128 4.33 -2.91 20.96
N GLY A 129 5.31 -3.42 20.20
CA GLY A 129 5.07 -3.91 18.83
C GLY A 129 4.31 -5.24 18.79
N LEU A 130 3.80 -5.62 17.62
CA LEU A 130 2.98 -6.83 17.46
C LEU A 130 3.75 -8.12 17.82
N SER A 131 5.08 -8.15 17.66
CA SER A 131 5.89 -9.32 18.01
C SER A 131 5.94 -9.59 19.51
N SER A 132 5.73 -8.59 20.35
CA SER A 132 5.68 -8.73 21.81
C SER A 132 4.46 -9.51 22.31
N TYR A 133 3.50 -9.82 21.42
CA TYR A 133 2.34 -10.64 21.74
C TYR A 133 2.55 -12.12 21.39
N ALA A 134 3.78 -12.57 21.09
CA ALA A 134 4.08 -13.95 20.71
C ALA A 134 3.52 -15.01 21.68
N ASP A 135 3.56 -14.73 22.99
CA ASP A 135 3.04 -15.64 24.03
C ASP A 135 1.51 -15.60 24.16
N ARG A 136 0.88 -14.51 23.71
CA ARG A 136 -0.58 -14.28 23.80
C ARG A 136 -1.12 -13.66 22.51
N PRO A 137 -0.99 -14.35 21.37
CA PRO A 137 -1.23 -13.74 20.05
C PRO A 137 -2.70 -13.35 19.83
N GLU A 138 -3.63 -13.99 20.55
CA GLU A 138 -5.06 -13.65 20.51
C GLU A 138 -5.35 -12.20 20.94
N ARG A 139 -4.45 -11.58 21.72
CA ARG A 139 -4.59 -10.20 22.20
C ARG A 139 -3.93 -9.16 21.29
N ALA A 140 -3.18 -9.58 20.28
CA ALA A 140 -2.43 -8.64 19.43
C ALA A 140 -3.33 -7.60 18.76
N GLY A 141 -4.52 -8.01 18.30
CA GLY A 141 -5.50 -7.12 17.68
C GLY A 141 -6.04 -6.03 18.62
N GLU A 142 -6.08 -6.26 19.94
CA GLU A 142 -6.52 -5.25 20.91
C GLU A 142 -5.66 -3.98 20.83
N SER A 143 -4.37 -4.14 20.50
CA SER A 143 -3.44 -3.01 20.35
C SER A 143 -3.77 -2.11 19.16
N LEU A 144 -4.55 -2.59 18.19
CA LEU A 144 -4.96 -1.82 17.02
C LEU A 144 -6.17 -0.92 17.28
N VAL A 145 -6.90 -1.12 18.38
CA VAL A 145 -8.15 -0.39 18.65
C VAL A 145 -7.91 1.12 18.76
N GLU A 146 -6.91 1.52 19.55
CA GLU A 146 -6.56 2.95 19.71
C GLU A 146 -6.15 3.58 18.39
N LEU A 147 -5.36 2.85 17.57
CA LEU A 147 -4.95 3.29 16.24
C LEU A 147 -6.15 3.49 15.31
N LEU A 148 -7.11 2.56 15.31
CA LEU A 148 -8.30 2.64 14.46
C LEU A 148 -9.23 3.78 14.88
N GLU A 149 -9.40 4.03 16.18
CA GLU A 149 -10.17 5.19 16.67
C GLU A 149 -9.49 6.51 16.28
N PHE A 150 -8.16 6.58 16.33
CA PHE A 150 -7.43 7.71 15.76
C PHE A 150 -7.73 7.87 14.26
N GLY A 151 -7.69 6.78 13.48
CA GLY A 151 -8.03 6.80 12.06
C GLY A 151 -9.44 7.31 11.78
N LYS A 152 -10.43 6.84 12.54
CA LYS A 152 -11.84 7.29 12.48
C LYS A 152 -12.00 8.78 12.79
N GLY A 153 -11.17 9.32 13.69
CA GLY A 153 -11.14 10.75 13.97
C GLY A 153 -10.56 11.61 12.83
N ARG A 154 -9.89 11.01 11.85
CA ARG A 154 -9.26 11.72 10.71
C ARG A 154 -9.99 11.53 9.39
N VAL A 155 -10.77 10.47 9.25
CA VAL A 155 -11.53 10.16 8.03
C VAL A 155 -13.01 10.49 8.24
N PRO A 156 -13.65 11.29 7.37
CA PRO A 156 -15.09 11.55 7.44
C PRO A 156 -15.90 10.25 7.45
N ARG A 157 -16.97 10.20 8.26
CA ARG A 157 -17.72 8.96 8.53
C ARG A 157 -18.28 8.32 7.27
N GLU A 158 -18.77 9.14 6.35
CA GLU A 158 -19.30 8.77 5.05
C GLU A 158 -18.26 8.13 4.13
N ARG A 159 -16.96 8.34 4.38
CA ARG A 159 -15.85 7.76 3.61
C ARG A 159 -15.30 6.48 4.22
N TRP A 160 -15.73 6.05 5.40
CA TRP A 160 -15.14 4.88 6.08
C TRP A 160 -15.21 3.61 5.22
N ALA A 161 -16.39 3.29 4.68
CA ALA A 161 -16.60 2.09 3.86
C ALA A 161 -15.78 2.08 2.56
N ASP A 162 -15.32 3.25 2.08
CA ASP A 162 -14.50 3.39 0.88
C ASP A 162 -13.00 3.51 1.17
N THR A 163 -12.62 3.69 2.43
CA THR A 163 -11.24 3.89 2.86
C THR A 163 -10.58 2.55 3.11
N GLU A 164 -9.54 2.22 2.35
CA GLU A 164 -8.76 1.00 2.58
C GLU A 164 -7.94 1.13 3.85
N VAL A 165 -7.98 0.09 4.69
CA VAL A 165 -7.02 -0.11 5.78
C VAL A 165 -6.17 -1.33 5.48
N ARG A 166 -4.84 -1.21 5.60
CA ARG A 166 -3.89 -2.30 5.42
C ARG A 166 -2.95 -2.41 6.61
N LEU A 167 -2.56 -3.62 6.99
CA LEU A 167 -1.55 -3.88 8.01
C LEU A 167 -0.35 -4.57 7.36
N MET A 168 0.80 -3.93 7.42
CA MET A 168 2.06 -4.46 6.92
C MET A 168 3.01 -4.64 8.10
N ALA A 169 3.20 -5.88 8.54
CA ALA A 169 4.14 -6.19 9.62
C ALA A 169 5.53 -6.47 9.07
N THR A 170 6.57 -6.01 9.79
CA THR A 170 7.96 -6.02 9.30
C THR A 170 8.83 -7.05 10.01
N ALA A 171 10.14 -6.79 10.13
CA ALA A 171 11.13 -7.71 10.70
C ALA A 171 10.77 -8.28 12.08
N GLY A 172 10.07 -7.51 12.93
CA GLY A 172 9.66 -7.97 14.25
C GLY A 172 8.84 -9.27 14.20
N LEU A 173 7.88 -9.36 13.27
CA LEU A 173 7.10 -10.58 13.07
C LEU A 173 7.88 -11.64 12.27
N ARG A 174 8.73 -11.23 11.32
CA ARG A 174 9.58 -12.17 10.54
C ARG A 174 10.46 -13.04 11.44
N LEU A 175 10.84 -12.55 12.63
CA LEU A 175 11.63 -13.28 13.63
C LEU A 175 10.85 -14.36 14.39
N LEU A 176 9.52 -14.36 14.33
CA LEU A 176 8.68 -15.34 15.02
C LEU A 176 8.44 -16.57 14.16
N ASP A 177 8.06 -17.68 14.78
CA ASP A 177 7.59 -18.86 14.05
C ASP A 177 6.34 -18.56 13.22
N ARG A 178 6.26 -19.12 12.01
CA ARG A 178 5.15 -18.89 11.06
C ARG A 178 3.76 -19.15 11.68
N ARG A 179 3.64 -20.15 12.56
CA ARG A 179 2.38 -20.43 13.27
C ARG A 179 1.98 -19.32 14.23
N VAL A 180 2.96 -18.71 14.91
CA VAL A 180 2.74 -17.58 15.82
C VAL A 180 2.40 -16.33 15.03
N GLN A 181 3.12 -16.07 13.92
CA GLN A 181 2.82 -14.96 13.00
C GLN A 181 1.36 -14.99 12.54
N GLU A 182 0.87 -16.14 12.06
CA GLU A 182 -0.52 -16.25 11.59
C GLU A 182 -1.56 -16.07 12.71
N ARG A 183 -1.27 -16.52 13.94
CA ARG A 183 -2.18 -16.29 15.07
C ARG A 183 -2.26 -14.81 15.44
N VAL A 184 -1.12 -14.11 15.45
CA VAL A 184 -1.06 -12.65 15.65
C VAL A 184 -1.87 -11.94 14.56
N LEU A 185 -1.61 -12.24 13.29
CA LEU A 185 -2.32 -11.62 12.16
C LEU A 185 -3.82 -11.96 12.17
N THR A 186 -4.22 -13.17 12.56
CA THR A 186 -5.63 -13.56 12.69
C THR A 186 -6.36 -12.71 13.73
N SER A 187 -5.71 -12.44 14.87
CA SER A 187 -6.28 -11.52 15.87
C SER A 187 -6.44 -10.11 15.30
N CYS A 188 -5.43 -9.60 14.58
CA CYS A 188 -5.49 -8.29 13.92
C CYS A 188 -6.59 -8.22 12.85
N ARG A 189 -6.69 -9.21 11.96
CA ARG A 189 -7.71 -9.29 10.89
C ARG A 189 -9.12 -9.19 11.46
N ARG A 190 -9.40 -9.84 12.59
CA ARG A 190 -10.70 -9.75 13.28
C ARG A 190 -11.05 -8.31 13.68
N VAL A 191 -10.08 -7.57 14.22
CA VAL A 191 -10.28 -6.17 14.62
C VAL A 191 -10.40 -5.25 13.41
N LEU A 192 -9.57 -5.45 12.38
CA LEU A 192 -9.63 -4.68 11.13
C LEU A 192 -10.96 -4.86 10.39
N ARG A 193 -11.50 -6.09 10.32
CA ARG A 193 -12.84 -6.36 9.76
C ARG A 193 -13.95 -5.61 10.48
N ALA A 194 -13.85 -5.46 11.80
CA ALA A 194 -14.85 -4.78 12.62
C ALA A 194 -14.69 -3.25 12.64
N SER A 195 -13.66 -2.70 11.98
CA SER A 195 -13.32 -1.27 12.08
C SER A 195 -14.31 -0.35 11.38
N GLY A 196 -15.04 -0.83 10.37
CA GLY A 196 -15.87 -0.03 9.47
C GLY A 196 -15.12 0.51 8.25
N PHE A 197 -13.79 0.37 8.21
CA PHE A 197 -12.98 0.63 7.02
C PHE A 197 -13.03 -0.55 6.04
N ARG A 198 -12.75 -0.29 4.76
CA ARG A 198 -12.63 -1.34 3.74
C ARG A 198 -11.41 -2.19 4.02
N PHE A 199 -11.61 -3.50 4.20
CA PHE A 199 -10.55 -4.42 4.56
C PHE A 199 -10.75 -5.80 3.90
N GLN A 200 -9.63 -6.43 3.54
CA GLN A 200 -9.56 -7.83 3.08
C GLN A 200 -8.47 -8.55 3.89
N ASP A 201 -8.67 -9.84 4.20
CA ASP A 201 -7.79 -10.57 5.13
C ASP A 201 -6.33 -10.67 4.63
N ASP A 202 -6.10 -10.67 3.32
CA ASP A 202 -4.78 -10.66 2.67
C ASP A 202 -4.06 -9.30 2.79
N TRP A 203 -4.77 -8.23 3.12
CA TRP A 203 -4.20 -6.90 3.37
C TRP A 203 -3.59 -6.75 4.76
N ALA A 204 -3.73 -7.76 5.62
CA ALA A 204 -2.97 -7.90 6.85
C ALA A 204 -1.96 -9.04 6.70
N SER A 205 -0.70 -8.68 6.45
CA SER A 205 0.36 -9.64 6.13
C SER A 205 1.72 -9.21 6.68
N VAL A 206 2.66 -10.16 6.74
CA VAL A 206 4.07 -9.88 6.97
C VAL A 206 4.72 -9.60 5.62
N ILE A 207 5.27 -8.40 5.43
CA ILE A 207 5.95 -8.05 4.18
C ILE A 207 7.35 -8.63 4.15
N SER A 208 7.83 -8.98 2.96
CA SER A 208 9.24 -9.37 2.80
C SER A 208 10.13 -8.14 3.03
N GLY A 209 11.36 -8.36 3.48
CA GLY A 209 12.28 -7.24 3.69
C GLY A 209 12.68 -6.53 2.39
N ALA A 210 12.61 -7.21 1.26
CA ALA A 210 12.81 -6.58 -0.06
C ALA A 210 11.61 -5.70 -0.46
N ASP A 211 10.38 -6.10 -0.12
CA ASP A 211 9.21 -5.25 -0.38
C ASP A 211 9.22 -4.03 0.55
N GLU A 212 9.64 -4.19 1.81
CA GLU A 212 9.87 -3.10 2.76
C GLU A 212 10.86 -2.05 2.18
N GLY A 213 12.01 -2.52 1.69
CA GLY A 213 12.99 -1.65 1.03
C GLY A 213 12.47 -0.99 -0.25
N MET A 214 11.73 -1.73 -1.08
CA MET A 214 11.06 -1.19 -2.27
C MET A 214 10.05 -0.09 -1.91
N TYR A 215 9.19 -0.29 -0.91
CA TYR A 215 8.23 0.70 -0.48
C TYR A 215 8.91 1.95 0.10
N ALA A 216 9.99 1.78 0.88
CA ALA A 216 10.80 2.90 1.35
C ALA A 216 11.42 3.69 0.19
N TRP A 217 11.92 3.00 -0.83
CA TRP A 217 12.46 3.64 -2.04
C TRP A 217 11.38 4.40 -2.82
N VAL A 218 10.17 3.84 -2.95
CA VAL A 218 9.01 4.52 -3.56
C VAL A 218 8.68 5.80 -2.80
N ALA A 219 8.56 5.71 -1.48
CA ALA A 219 8.23 6.86 -0.64
C ALA A 219 9.28 7.98 -0.77
N ALA A 220 10.57 7.63 -0.73
CA ALA A 220 11.66 8.59 -0.87
C ALA A 220 11.66 9.29 -2.24
N ASN A 221 11.55 8.52 -3.33
CA ASN A 221 11.58 9.09 -4.68
C ASN A 221 10.27 9.81 -5.06
N TYR A 222 9.15 9.43 -4.44
CA TYR A 222 7.92 10.22 -4.53
C TYR A 222 8.10 11.58 -3.86
N ALA A 223 8.65 11.62 -2.64
CA ALA A 223 8.91 12.86 -1.92
C ALA A 223 9.94 13.77 -2.62
N LEU A 224 10.94 13.18 -3.29
CA LEU A 224 11.94 13.90 -4.08
C LEU A 224 11.43 14.33 -5.47
N GLY A 225 10.25 13.88 -5.90
CA GLY A 225 9.70 14.19 -7.23
C GLY A 225 10.42 13.48 -8.40
N THR A 226 11.22 12.46 -8.12
CA THR A 226 11.97 11.68 -9.13
C THR A 226 11.22 10.43 -9.59
N LEU A 227 10.22 9.98 -8.83
CA LEU A 227 9.39 8.83 -9.18
C LEU A 227 8.50 9.16 -10.40
N GLY A 228 8.47 8.25 -11.37
CA GLY A 228 7.82 8.49 -12.66
C GLY A 228 8.70 9.25 -13.67
N GLY A 229 9.97 9.52 -13.36
CA GLY A 229 10.97 10.10 -14.28
C GLY A 229 12.07 9.10 -14.71
N ASP A 230 13.20 9.62 -15.19
CA ASP A 230 14.37 8.83 -15.60
C ASP A 230 14.88 7.97 -14.42
N PRO A 231 14.93 6.63 -14.55
CA PRO A 231 15.45 5.74 -13.50
C PRO A 231 16.84 6.13 -12.96
N ARG A 232 17.70 6.76 -13.78
CA ARG A 232 19.05 7.19 -13.37
C ARG A 232 19.06 8.42 -12.47
N GLN A 233 17.95 9.15 -12.36
CA GLN A 233 17.81 10.31 -11.49
C GLN A 233 17.22 9.95 -10.12
N THR A 234 16.87 8.69 -9.91
CA THR A 234 16.34 8.22 -8.64
C THR A 234 17.44 8.09 -7.58
N THR A 235 17.06 8.22 -6.32
CA THR A 235 17.96 8.10 -5.17
C THR A 235 17.82 6.72 -4.56
N GLY A 236 18.94 6.01 -4.38
CA GLY A 236 19.00 4.78 -3.61
C GLY A 236 18.82 5.04 -2.11
N ILE A 237 18.29 4.06 -1.38
CA ILE A 237 18.01 4.17 0.05
C ILE A 237 18.77 3.13 0.85
N ILE A 238 19.13 3.51 2.07
CA ILE A 238 19.47 2.60 3.15
C ILE A 238 18.50 2.89 4.30
N GLU A 239 17.70 1.91 4.66
CA GLU A 239 16.75 1.99 5.77
C GLU A 239 17.30 1.17 6.95
N LEU A 240 17.33 1.76 8.15
CA LEU A 240 17.74 1.07 9.37
C LEU A 240 16.56 0.95 10.32
N GLY A 241 15.89 -0.20 10.29
CA GLY A 241 14.82 -0.55 11.21
C GLY A 241 15.34 -1.07 12.55
N GLY A 242 14.42 -1.49 13.43
CA GLY A 242 14.79 -2.04 14.74
C GLY A 242 15.38 -3.45 14.67
N ALA A 243 14.95 -4.28 13.72
CA ALA A 243 15.36 -5.68 13.60
C ALA A 243 16.00 -6.06 12.25
N SER A 244 15.87 -5.23 11.21
CA SER A 244 16.60 -5.39 9.94
C SER A 244 17.09 -4.05 9.41
N ALA A 245 18.02 -4.11 8.47
CA ALA A 245 18.38 -3.00 7.60
C ALA A 245 18.09 -3.37 6.14
N GLN A 246 17.79 -2.40 5.29
CA GLN A 246 17.42 -2.59 3.89
C GLN A 246 18.27 -1.68 3.02
N VAL A 247 18.66 -2.17 1.85
CA VAL A 247 19.33 -1.40 0.80
C VAL A 247 18.51 -1.56 -0.47
N THR A 248 18.12 -0.45 -1.10
CA THR A 248 17.33 -0.50 -2.35
C THR A 248 17.72 0.62 -3.31
N PHE A 249 17.96 0.28 -4.58
CA PHE A 249 18.32 1.23 -5.63
C PHE A 249 18.02 0.66 -7.02
N VAL A 250 17.91 1.53 -8.04
CA VAL A 250 17.79 1.10 -9.44
C VAL A 250 19.11 0.50 -9.92
N SER A 251 19.09 -0.71 -10.46
CA SER A 251 20.26 -1.35 -11.06
C SER A 251 20.24 -1.22 -12.58
N GLY A 252 21.38 -0.82 -13.15
CA GLY A 252 21.64 -0.92 -14.60
C GLY A 252 22.19 -2.29 -15.02
N GLU A 253 22.51 -3.16 -14.06
CA GLU A 253 23.09 -4.47 -14.29
C GLU A 253 22.05 -5.59 -14.07
N PRO A 254 22.19 -6.75 -14.75
CA PRO A 254 21.35 -7.92 -14.49
C PRO A 254 21.42 -8.34 -13.02
N LEU A 255 20.26 -8.51 -12.40
CA LEU A 255 20.16 -8.91 -11.00
C LEU A 255 19.68 -10.35 -10.86
N PRO A 256 20.21 -11.11 -9.88
CA PRO A 256 19.61 -12.37 -9.47
C PRO A 256 18.13 -12.17 -9.05
N PRO A 257 17.21 -13.11 -9.38
CA PRO A 257 15.78 -12.96 -9.08
C PRO A 257 15.46 -12.68 -7.61
N GLU A 258 16.26 -13.20 -6.69
CA GLU A 258 16.07 -13.02 -5.25
C GLU A 258 16.22 -11.55 -4.81
N PHE A 259 17.07 -10.77 -5.47
CA PHE A 259 17.33 -9.36 -5.17
C PHE A 259 16.62 -8.40 -6.12
N SER A 260 16.04 -8.92 -7.20
CA SER A 260 15.36 -8.11 -8.22
C SER A 260 13.92 -7.82 -7.83
N ARG A 261 13.50 -6.56 -7.91
CA ARG A 261 12.10 -6.14 -7.80
C ARG A 261 11.75 -5.26 -8.99
N LEU A 262 10.67 -5.63 -9.69
CA LEU A 262 10.12 -4.84 -10.78
C LEU A 262 8.98 -3.98 -10.23
N LEU A 263 9.06 -2.68 -10.48
CA LEU A 263 8.06 -1.71 -10.09
C LEU A 263 7.67 -0.88 -11.31
N THR A 264 6.38 -0.82 -11.62
CA THR A 264 5.85 0.08 -12.65
C THR A 264 5.09 1.22 -11.97
N PHE A 265 5.44 2.46 -12.32
CA PHE A 265 4.77 3.67 -11.84
C PHE A 265 4.50 4.61 -13.01
N GLY A 266 3.22 4.80 -13.33
CA GLY A 266 2.82 5.46 -14.58
C GLY A 266 3.30 4.64 -15.78
N GLU A 267 4.01 5.28 -16.70
CA GLU A 267 4.58 4.65 -17.90
C GLU A 267 6.01 4.11 -17.68
N ASN A 268 6.59 4.33 -16.50
CA ASN A 268 7.98 3.96 -16.22
C ASN A 268 8.06 2.65 -15.44
N THR A 269 8.99 1.78 -15.83
CA THR A 269 9.30 0.54 -15.12
C THR A 269 10.72 0.60 -14.58
N TYR A 270 10.86 0.31 -13.29
CA TYR A 270 12.11 0.31 -12.54
C TYR A 270 12.51 -1.12 -12.20
N THR A 271 13.76 -1.47 -12.52
CA THR A 271 14.41 -2.70 -12.03
C THR A 271 15.23 -2.34 -10.81
N LEU A 272 14.73 -2.71 -9.63
CA LEU A 272 15.33 -2.38 -8.34
C LEU A 272 16.15 -3.56 -7.82
N TYR A 273 17.37 -3.29 -7.38
CA TYR A 273 18.03 -4.11 -6.39
C TYR A 273 17.37 -3.83 -5.05
N SER A 274 16.92 -4.86 -4.34
CA SER A 274 16.45 -4.74 -2.97
C SER A 274 16.89 -5.93 -2.13
N HIS A 275 17.52 -5.65 -0.99
CA HIS A 275 18.00 -6.66 -0.06
C HIS A 275 17.77 -6.20 1.38
N SER A 276 17.28 -7.12 2.20
CA SER A 276 17.13 -6.93 3.64
C SER A 276 18.11 -7.82 4.42
N PHE A 277 18.86 -7.19 5.31
CA PHE A 277 19.76 -7.80 6.26
C PHE A 277 19.02 -7.97 7.60
N LEU A 278 18.35 -9.12 7.77
CA LEU A 278 17.72 -9.47 9.04
C LEU A 278 18.78 -9.58 10.15
N HIS A 279 18.43 -9.24 11.39
CA HIS A 279 19.34 -9.15 12.55
C HIS A 279 20.30 -7.96 12.56
N PHE A 280 20.38 -7.18 11.48
CA PHE A 280 21.21 -5.96 11.41
C PHE A 280 20.44 -4.67 11.67
N GLY A 281 19.19 -4.76 12.12
CA GLY A 281 18.48 -3.59 12.62
C GLY A 281 19.10 -3.08 13.92
N GLN A 282 18.88 -1.81 14.24
CA GLN A 282 19.54 -1.11 15.35
C GLN A 282 19.49 -1.87 16.69
N ASN A 283 18.33 -2.38 17.08
CA ASN A 283 18.15 -3.02 18.38
C ASN A 283 18.77 -4.42 18.41
N VAL A 284 18.46 -5.23 17.38
CA VAL A 284 18.95 -6.62 17.31
C VAL A 284 20.46 -6.66 17.10
N ALA A 285 21.02 -5.71 16.33
CA ALA A 285 22.47 -5.58 16.18
C ALA A 285 23.15 -5.20 17.50
N HIS A 286 22.53 -4.29 18.27
CA HIS A 286 23.04 -3.90 19.58
C HIS A 286 22.98 -5.05 20.60
N GLU A 287 21.87 -5.81 20.64
CA GLU A 287 21.75 -7.03 21.45
C GLU A 287 22.78 -8.09 21.05
N SER A 288 22.94 -8.33 19.74
CA SER A 288 23.92 -9.29 19.21
C SER A 288 25.36 -8.90 19.56
N LEU A 289 25.67 -7.61 19.54
CA LEU A 289 26.96 -7.08 19.96
C LEU A 289 27.20 -7.29 21.45
N ARG A 290 26.19 -7.04 22.28
CA ARG A 290 26.24 -7.28 23.72
C ARG A 290 26.48 -8.77 24.02
N ASP A 291 25.77 -9.67 23.35
CA ASP A 291 25.97 -11.12 23.50
C ASP A 291 27.35 -11.57 23.04
N LEU A 292 27.87 -10.98 21.95
CA LEU A 292 29.23 -11.22 21.49
C LEU A 292 30.26 -10.82 22.57
N LEU A 293 30.10 -9.67 23.21
CA LEU A 293 30.97 -9.23 24.30
C LEU A 293 30.88 -10.18 25.50
N ILE A 294 29.67 -10.56 25.92
CA ILE A 294 29.44 -11.50 27.04
C ILE A 294 30.08 -12.86 26.77
N SER A 295 29.87 -13.42 25.58
CA SER A 295 30.44 -14.73 25.21
C SER A 295 31.97 -14.71 25.17
N ARG A 296 32.59 -13.60 24.73
CA ARG A 296 34.04 -13.44 24.75
C ARG A 296 34.59 -13.34 26.17
N GLY A 297 33.94 -12.56 27.04
CA GLY A 297 34.29 -12.47 28.45
C GLY A 297 34.25 -13.82 29.15
N ARG A 298 33.22 -14.64 28.88
CA ARG A 298 33.11 -16.00 29.42
C ARG A 298 34.28 -16.88 28.99
N LYS A 299 34.67 -16.88 27.71
CA LYS A 299 35.82 -17.65 27.20
C LYS A 299 37.14 -17.27 27.89
N LEU A 300 37.39 -15.98 28.08
CA LEU A 300 38.58 -15.45 28.76
C LEU A 300 38.61 -15.81 30.26
N SER A 301 37.45 -15.80 30.92
CA SER A 301 37.33 -16.17 32.34
C SER A 301 37.48 -17.68 32.60
N SER A 302 37.23 -18.54 31.60
CA SER A 302 37.51 -19.98 31.72
C SER A 302 39.02 -20.28 31.67
N GLU A 303 39.83 -19.35 31.17
CA GLU A 303 41.30 -19.47 31.08
C GLU A 303 42.04 -18.71 32.20
N SER A 304 41.33 -17.94 33.05
CA SER A 304 41.94 -17.12 34.11
C SER A 304 41.07 -17.03 35.38
N VAL A 305 41.70 -17.18 36.57
CA VAL A 305 41.01 -17.20 37.89
C VAL A 305 40.54 -15.82 38.37
N GLN A 306 40.89 -14.74 37.65
CA GLN A 306 40.42 -13.40 37.99
C GLN A 306 39.06 -13.12 37.34
N ARG A 307 38.10 -12.65 38.14
CA ARG A 307 36.85 -12.05 37.65
C ARG A 307 37.19 -10.80 36.86
N GLU A 308 37.56 -10.97 35.59
CA GLU A 308 37.79 -9.87 34.69
C GLU A 308 36.45 -9.17 34.45
N MET A 309 36.33 -7.91 34.90
CA MET A 309 35.14 -7.10 34.62
C MET A 309 35.02 -6.97 33.10
N LEU A 310 33.89 -7.42 32.56
CA LEU A 310 33.65 -7.40 31.13
C LEU A 310 33.58 -5.94 30.65
N SER A 311 34.49 -5.53 29.77
CA SER A 311 34.52 -4.19 29.17
C SER A 311 33.51 -4.08 28.03
N ASP A 312 32.66 -3.06 28.04
CA ASP A 312 31.85 -2.63 26.92
C ASP A 312 32.42 -1.36 26.29
N PRO A 313 33.13 -1.48 25.16
CA PRO A 313 33.72 -0.34 24.48
C PRO A 313 32.69 0.52 23.72
N CYS A 314 31.49 0.02 23.48
CA CYS A 314 30.47 0.70 22.70
C CYS A 314 29.54 1.57 23.53
N THR A 315 29.33 1.23 24.80
CA THR A 315 28.58 2.07 25.72
C THR A 315 29.46 3.24 26.22
N PRO A 316 28.95 4.49 26.22
CA PRO A 316 29.71 5.66 26.69
C PRO A 316 30.24 5.51 28.11
N ARG A 317 31.48 5.97 28.33
CA ARG A 317 32.15 5.92 29.65
C ARG A 317 31.30 6.63 30.72
N GLY A 318 31.14 5.99 31.87
CA GLY A 318 30.35 6.52 32.99
C GLY A 318 28.86 6.16 32.94
N TYR A 319 28.39 5.53 31.86
CA TYR A 319 27.06 4.94 31.83
C TYR A 319 26.99 3.76 32.79
N SER A 320 26.05 3.80 33.73
CA SER A 320 25.77 2.69 34.63
C SER A 320 24.53 1.95 34.12
N HIS A 321 24.69 0.70 33.71
CA HIS A 321 23.54 -0.15 33.42
C HIS A 321 22.74 -0.35 34.71
N GLY A 322 21.46 0.03 34.71
CA GLY A 322 20.54 -0.35 35.81
C GLY A 322 20.41 -1.88 35.92
N PRO A 323 19.86 -2.41 37.03
CA PRO A 323 19.60 -3.84 37.16
C PRO A 323 18.76 -4.31 35.96
N SER A 324 19.33 -5.19 35.14
CA SER A 324 18.68 -5.67 33.92
C SER A 324 17.47 -6.54 34.31
N LYS A 325 16.25 -6.11 33.97
CA LYS A 325 15.08 -6.99 34.01
C LYS A 325 15.14 -7.88 32.77
N ILE A 326 15.75 -9.05 32.90
CA ILE A 326 15.54 -10.13 31.94
C ILE A 326 14.11 -10.62 32.16
N SER A 327 13.29 -10.61 31.12
CA SER A 327 11.98 -11.25 31.12
C SER A 327 12.19 -12.76 31.13
N ASP A 328 12.16 -13.34 32.34
CA ASP A 328 12.12 -14.78 32.56
C ASP A 328 10.81 -15.35 32.00
N ALA A 329 10.89 -15.94 30.81
CA ALA A 329 9.92 -16.90 30.33
C ALA A 329 10.56 -18.29 30.43
N GLY A 330 10.29 -18.99 31.54
CA GLY A 330 10.68 -20.38 31.74
C GLY A 330 11.38 -20.62 33.07
N SER A 331 10.62 -21.08 34.05
CA SER A 331 11.13 -21.65 35.29
C SER A 331 11.94 -22.93 35.01
N ASP A 332 13.26 -22.86 35.19
CA ASP A 332 14.04 -23.91 35.87
C ASP A 332 15.45 -23.41 36.24
N ALA A 333 15.97 -23.92 37.35
CA ALA A 333 17.12 -23.41 38.08
C ALA A 333 18.44 -23.36 37.29
N ASN A 334 18.93 -22.15 37.03
CA ASN A 334 20.33 -21.76 37.12
C ASN A 334 20.40 -20.23 37.01
N ILE A 335 20.60 -19.53 38.14
CA ILE A 335 20.83 -18.08 38.13
C ILE A 335 22.23 -17.87 37.54
N GLU A 336 22.32 -17.81 36.20
CA GLU A 336 23.52 -17.35 35.51
C GLU A 336 23.81 -15.92 35.99
N HIS A 337 24.86 -15.76 36.80
CA HIS A 337 25.41 -14.44 37.10
C HIS A 337 25.90 -13.83 35.79
N VAL A 338 25.11 -12.91 35.22
CA VAL A 338 25.56 -12.06 34.12
C VAL A 338 26.69 -11.19 34.66
N PRO A 339 27.90 -11.23 34.07
CA PRO A 339 29.02 -10.40 34.54
C PRO A 339 28.63 -8.93 34.54
N THR A 340 29.05 -8.17 35.56
CA THR A 340 28.90 -6.71 35.55
C THR A 340 29.70 -6.13 34.39
N ILE A 341 28.99 -5.59 33.39
CA ILE A 341 29.58 -4.96 32.21
C ILE A 341 29.95 -3.52 32.54
N HIS A 342 31.22 -3.18 32.36
CA HIS A 342 31.74 -1.83 32.58
C HIS A 342 31.83 -1.05 31.26
N ALA A 343 31.07 0.03 31.15
CA ALA A 343 31.09 0.90 29.99
C ALA A 343 32.41 1.70 29.90
N THR A 344 33.21 1.46 28.88
CA THR A 344 34.52 2.09 28.68
C THR A 344 34.51 3.16 27.59
N GLY A 345 33.58 3.12 26.63
CA GLY A 345 33.43 4.14 25.60
C GLY A 345 34.67 4.30 24.71
N ASN A 346 35.19 3.20 24.17
CA ASN A 346 36.36 3.19 23.29
C ASN A 346 35.93 2.95 21.82
N PHE A 347 35.98 4.01 21.01
CA PHE A 347 35.57 3.96 19.60
C PHE A 347 36.30 2.88 18.77
N SER A 348 37.62 2.75 18.93
CA SER A 348 38.42 1.82 18.12
C SER A 348 38.11 0.35 18.44
N GLU A 349 37.95 0.04 19.72
CA GLU A 349 37.54 -1.29 20.18
C GLU A 349 36.07 -1.58 19.79
N CYS A 350 35.19 -0.60 19.94
CA CYS A 350 33.79 -0.73 19.54
C CYS A 350 33.65 -1.00 18.05
N ARG A 351 34.35 -0.22 17.21
CA ARG A 351 34.40 -0.44 15.76
C ARG A 351 34.91 -1.84 15.42
N SER A 352 35.93 -2.32 16.13
CA SER A 352 36.45 -3.68 15.93
C SER A 352 35.42 -4.74 16.31
N ALA A 353 34.70 -4.57 17.42
CA ALA A 353 33.63 -5.47 17.84
C ALA A 353 32.45 -5.48 16.85
N ALA A 354 32.03 -4.30 16.36
CA ALA A 354 31.00 -4.17 15.34
C ALA A 354 31.42 -4.83 14.01
N LEU A 355 32.69 -4.69 13.60
CA LEU A 355 33.20 -5.38 12.41
C LEU A 355 33.18 -6.90 12.55
N MET A 356 33.49 -7.43 13.74
CA MET A 356 33.37 -8.86 14.01
C MET A 356 31.91 -9.35 13.91
N LEU A 357 30.96 -8.57 14.42
CA LEU A 357 29.53 -8.87 14.27
C LEU A 357 29.11 -8.93 12.78
N LEU A 358 29.51 -7.93 11.99
CA LEU A 358 29.23 -7.87 10.54
C LEU A 358 29.87 -9.02 9.75
N GLN A 359 31.00 -9.56 10.21
CA GLN A 359 31.72 -10.65 9.56
C GLN A 359 31.23 -12.05 10.00
N LYS A 360 30.52 -12.17 11.13
CA LYS A 360 30.04 -13.45 11.68
C LYS A 360 29.19 -14.23 10.67
N GLU A 361 28.38 -13.55 9.86
CA GLU A 361 27.56 -14.19 8.82
C GLU A 361 28.36 -14.72 7.62
N LYS A 362 29.57 -14.20 7.36
CA LYS A 362 30.44 -14.76 6.31
C LYS A 362 30.86 -16.19 6.63
N GLY A 363 30.94 -16.57 7.90
CA GLY A 363 31.24 -17.94 8.34
C GLY A 363 30.03 -18.88 8.30
N SER A 364 28.82 -18.37 8.53
CA SER A 364 27.61 -19.22 8.59
C SER A 364 27.12 -19.70 7.23
N LYS A 365 27.43 -18.97 6.14
CA LYS A 365 27.14 -19.42 4.77
C LYS A 365 28.00 -20.62 4.33
N TYR A 366 29.10 -20.93 5.02
CA TYR A 366 29.89 -22.16 4.79
C TYR A 366 29.46 -23.34 5.67
N ALA A 367 28.60 -23.13 6.67
CA ALA A 367 28.10 -24.18 7.57
C ALA A 367 26.75 -24.78 7.13
N LEU A 368 26.07 -24.18 6.14
CA LEU A 368 24.80 -24.68 5.59
C LEU A 368 24.98 -25.50 4.30
N ASN A 369 26.23 -25.74 3.88
CA ASN A 369 26.60 -26.56 2.72
C ASN A 369 27.59 -27.70 3.07
N SER A 370 27.64 -28.13 4.33
CA SER A 370 28.44 -29.29 4.78
C SER A 370 27.56 -30.32 5.45
#